data_AF-A0A7H8HC91-F1
#
_entry.id   AF-A0A7H8HC91-F1
#
_cell.length_a   1.000
_cell.length_b   1.000
_cell.length_c   1.000
_cell.angle_alpha   90.00
_cell.angle_beta   90.00
_cell.angle_gamma   90.00
#
_symmetry.space_group_name_H-M   'P 1'
#
loop_
_entity.id
_entity.type
_entity.pdbx_description
1 polymer ?
#
loop_
_entity_poly.entity_id
_entity_poly.type
_entity_poly.pdbx_seq_one_letter_code
_entity_poly.pdbx_strand_id
1 'polypeptide(L)' 'MVLLSSDGVNESERPWLLGTELLDRDPMDILGVAIDARYWVSTLNLTRLYRPWFDERIAEIDQDVQERIDIALRAALDL' A
#
# COMPACT_ATOMS: atom_id res chain seq x y z
N MET A 1 7.86 -3.01 -1.40
CA MET A 1 6.49 -3.18 -0.90
C MET A 1 5.98 -1.84 -0.38
N VAL A 2 4.66 -1.65 -0.35
CA VAL A 2 4.02 -0.44 0.16
C VAL A 2 3.26 -0.80 1.44
N LEU A 3 3.51 -0.05 2.52
CA LEU A 3 2.73 -0.16 3.75
C LEU A 3 1.43 0.64 3.61
N LEU A 4 0.32 0.00 3.96
CA LEU A 4 -1.04 0.55 3.87
C LEU A 4 -1.80 0.51 5.21
N SER A 5 -1.17 -0.02 6.25
CA SER A 5 -1.71 0.05 7.60
C SER A 5 -1.78 1.49 8.10
N SER A 6 -2.77 1.77 8.95
CA SER A 6 -2.90 3.07 9.61
C SER A 6 -1.74 3.37 10.56
N ASP A 7 -1.54 4.65 10.90
CA ASP A 7 -0.44 5.08 11.77
C ASP A 7 -0.44 4.36 13.12
N GLY A 8 -1.60 4.19 13.75
CA GLY A 8 -1.69 3.45 15.01
C GLY A 8 -1.26 1.98 14.91
N VAL A 9 -1.40 1.35 13.74
CA VAL A 9 -0.84 0.01 13.49
C VAL A 9 0.67 0.10 13.21
N ASN A 10 1.10 1.10 12.44
CA ASN A 10 2.51 1.32 12.09
C ASN A 10 3.38 1.67 13.30
N GLU A 11 2.84 2.37 14.29
CA GLU A 11 3.49 2.76 15.55
C GLU A 11 3.38 1.68 16.64
N SER A 12 2.52 0.67 16.44
CA SER A 12 2.36 -0.42 17.40
C SER A 12 3.63 -1.27 17.51
N GLU A 13 3.94 -1.73 18.73
CA GLU A 13 4.98 -2.74 19.00
C GLU A 13 4.68 -4.11 18.38
N ARG A 14 3.45 -4.34 17.90
CA ARG A 14 3.08 -5.60 17.26
C ARG A 14 3.86 -5.79 15.95
N PRO A 15 4.23 -7.04 15.62
CA PRO A 15 5.12 -7.30 14.48
C PRO A 15 4.42 -7.35 13.13
N TRP A 16 3.08 -7.28 13.09
CA TRP A 16 2.31 -7.45 11.86
C TRP A 16 1.78 -6.11 11.35
N LEU A 17 2.03 -5.86 10.07
CA LEU A 17 1.60 -4.71 9.30
C LEU A 17 0.70 -5.15 8.14
N LEU A 18 0.05 -4.18 7.48
CA LEU A 18 -0.70 -4.40 6.26
C LEU A 18 -0.02 -3.68 5.10
N GLY A 19 0.05 -4.31 3.95
CA GLY A 19 0.56 -3.67 2.75
C GLY A 19 0.31 -4.47 1.49
N THR A 20 0.98 -4.05 0.42
CA THR A 20 0.89 -4.68 -0.90
C THR A 20 2.25 -4.62 -1.62
N GLU A 21 2.36 -5.38 -2.70
CA GLU A 21 3.51 -5.35 -3.58
C GLU A 21 3.55 -4.02 -4.38
N LEU A 22 4.77 -3.53 -4.63
CA LEU A 22 5.00 -2.42 -5.56
C LEU A 22 5.33 -3.02 -6.91
N LEU A 23 4.46 -2.83 -7.89
CA LEU A 23 4.58 -3.39 -9.23
C LEU A 23 5.35 -2.42 -10.14
N ASP A 24 6.18 -2.96 -11.03
CA ASP A 24 6.96 -2.22 -12.03
C ASP A 24 6.23 -2.05 -13.38
N ARG A 25 5.01 -2.60 -13.46
CA ARG A 25 4.13 -2.55 -14.64
C ARG A 25 2.69 -2.30 -14.21
N ASP A 26 1.94 -1.64 -15.10
CA ASP A 26 0.51 -1.45 -14.92
C ASP A 26 -0.19 -2.83 -14.83
N PRO A 27 -0.89 -3.14 -13.72
CA PRO A 27 -1.63 -4.39 -13.59
C PRO A 27 -2.87 -4.47 -14.50
N MET A 28 -3.24 -3.39 -15.19
CA MET A 28 -4.47 -3.24 -15.98
C MET A 28 -5.74 -3.55 -15.18
N ASP A 29 -5.71 -3.17 -13.90
CA ASP A 29 -6.77 -3.40 -12.93
C ASP A 29 -7.48 -2.06 -12.64
N ILE A 30 -8.81 -2.08 -12.56
CA ILE A 30 -9.62 -0.90 -12.24
C ILE A 30 -9.32 -0.35 -10.83
N LEU A 31 -8.77 -1.20 -9.96
CA LEU A 31 -8.33 -0.84 -8.62
C LEU A 31 -6.80 -0.66 -8.52
N GLY A 32 -6.12 -0.59 -9.67
CA GLY A 32 -4.72 -0.24 -9.77
C GLY A 32 -4.49 1.26 -9.59
N VAL A 33 -3.53 1.62 -8.73
CA VAL A 33 -3.15 3.02 -8.52
C VAL A 33 -1.68 3.22 -8.90
N ALA A 34 -1.44 4.14 -9.82
CA ALA A 34 -0.09 4.55 -10.23
C ALA A 34 0.60 5.38 -9.13
N ILE A 35 1.86 5.06 -8.87
CA ILE A 35 2.79 5.76 -7.97
C ILE A 35 3.93 6.32 -8.83
N ASP A 36 4.10 7.65 -8.80
CA ASP A 36 5.20 8.37 -9.48
C ASP A 36 5.38 7.97 -10.97
N ALA A 37 4.26 7.73 -11.67
CA ALA A 37 4.15 7.32 -13.08
C ALA A 37 4.94 6.05 -13.52
N ARG A 38 5.70 5.43 -12.61
CA ARG A 38 6.61 4.31 -12.88
C ARG A 38 6.18 3.03 -12.21
N TYR A 39 5.55 3.14 -11.05
CA TYR A 39 5.14 1.99 -10.26
C TYR A 39 3.64 1.96 -10.08
N TRP A 40 3.14 0.81 -9.66
CA TRP A 40 1.73 0.58 -9.43
C TRP A 40 1.52 -0.21 -8.15
N VAL A 41 0.37 0.00 -7.51
CA VAL A 41 -0.14 -0.87 -6.47
C VAL A 41 -1.51 -1.38 -6.89
N SER A 42 -1.81 -2.64 -6.57
CA SER A 42 -3.17 -3.17 -6.65
C SER A 42 -3.73 -3.31 -5.23
N THR A 43 -4.90 -2.72 -5.00
CA THR A 43 -5.59 -2.81 -3.71
C THR A 43 -6.31 -4.16 -3.51
N LEU A 44 -6.33 -5.02 -4.54
CA LEU A 44 -6.87 -6.37 -4.45
C LEU A 44 -5.90 -7.37 -3.79
N ASN A 45 -4.61 -7.05 -3.74
CA ASN A 45 -3.56 -7.95 -3.24
C ASN A 45 -3.00 -7.49 -1.88
N LEU A 46 -3.89 -7.25 -0.92
CA LEU A 46 -3.48 -6.95 0.45
C LEU A 46 -2.86 -8.17 1.12
N THR A 47 -1.71 -7.97 1.75
CA THR A 47 -0.98 -9.02 2.45
C THR A 47 -0.50 -8.56 3.82
N ARG A 48 -0.30 -9.53 4.71
CA ARG A 48 0.32 -9.30 6.01
C ARG A 48 1.82 -9.23 5.84
N LEU A 49 2.40 -8.18 6.38
CA LEU A 49 3.82 -7.91 6.32
C LEU A 49 4.43 -8.05 7.70
N TYR A 50 5.55 -8.77 7.80
CA TYR A 50 6.25 -8.96 9.07
C TYR A 50 7.27 -7.85 9.25
N ARG A 51 7.08 -6.99 10.25
CA ARG A 51 7.88 -5.79 10.51
C ARG A 51 9.40 -6.07 10.51
N PRO A 52 9.92 -7.13 11.15
CA PRO A 52 11.36 -7.42 11.12
C PRO A 52 11.95 -7.77 9.75
N TRP A 53 11.16 -7.90 8.69
CA TRP A 53 11.67 -8.03 7.31
C TRP A 53 12.06 -6.70 6.68
N PHE A 54 11.68 -5.57 7.27
CA PHE A 54 12.00 -4.24 6.75
C PHE A 54 13.11 -3.61 7.59
N ASP A 55 14.12 -3.09 6.91
CA ASP A 55 15.30 -2.43 7.47
C ASP A 55 15.29 -0.92 7.20
N GLU A 56 14.88 -0.52 6.00
CA GLU A 56 14.92 0.87 5.54
C GLU A 56 13.59 1.34 4.96
N ARG A 57 13.21 2.58 5.31
CA ARG A 57 12.13 3.30 4.63
C ARG A 57 12.74 4.13 3.49
N ILE A 58 12.49 3.71 2.26
CA ILE A 58 13.08 4.33 1.06
C ILE A 58 12.33 5.61 0.66
N ALA A 59 11.01 5.67 0.87
CA ALA A 59 10.18 6.78 0.43
C ALA A 59 8.87 6.92 1.23
N GLU A 60 8.19 8.04 1.00
CA GLU A 60 6.81 8.29 1.36
C GLU A 60 5.98 8.46 0.08
N ILE A 61 4.70 8.08 0.13
CA ILE A 61 3.78 8.28 -0.98
C ILE A 61 3.14 9.66 -0.80
N ASP A 62 3.08 10.43 -1.89
CA ASP A 62 2.43 11.74 -1.88
C ASP A 62 0.95 11.64 -1.48
N GLN A 63 0.44 12.70 -0.83
CA GLN A 63 -0.93 12.74 -0.31
C GLN A 63 -1.99 12.42 -1.37
N ASP A 64 -1.87 12.99 -2.57
CA ASP A 64 -2.82 12.73 -3.68
C ASP A 64 -2.87 11.25 -4.08
N VAL A 65 -1.71 10.57 -4.03
CA VAL A 65 -1.61 9.14 -4.34
C VAL A 65 -2.18 8.32 -3.18
N GLN A 66 -1.92 8.72 -1.94
CA GLN A 66 -2.50 8.10 -0.76
C GLN A 66 -4.03 8.18 -0.76
N GLU A 67 -4.62 9.32 -1.11
CA GLU A 67 -6.07 9.50 -1.23
C GLU A 67 -6.67 8.59 -2.31
N ARG A 68 -6.00 8.45 -3.45
CA ARG A 68 -6.43 7.51 -4.51
C ARG A 68 -6.39 6.05 -4.06
N ILE A 69 -5.36 5.66 -3.30
CA ILE A 69 -5.26 4.32 -2.72
C ILE A 69 -6.39 4.08 -1.71
N ASP A 70 -6.69 5.04 -0.85
CA ASP A 70 -7.78 4.95 0.13
C ASP A 70 -9.15 4.78 -0.55
N ILE A 71 -9.43 5.56 -1.60
CA ILE A 71 -10.65 5.42 -2.41
C ILE A 71 -10.73 4.02 -3.04
N ALA A 72 -9.64 3.54 -3.65
CA ALA A 72 -9.59 2.22 -4.27
C ALA A 72 -9.74 1.09 -3.23
N LEU A 73 -9.22 1.26 -2.01
CA LEU A 73 -9.39 0.31 -0.91
C LEU A 73 -10.84 0.26 -0.42
N ARG A 74 -11.49 1.42 -0.23
CA ARG A 74 -12.91 1.46 0.15
C ARG A 74 -13.78 0.79 -0.91
N ALA A 75 -13.53 1.09 -2.19
CA ALA A 75 -14.24 0.45 -3.29
C ALA A 75 -14.01 -1.07 -3.33
N ALA A 76 -12.79 -1.54 -3.05
CA ALA A 76 -12.46 -2.96 -3.02
C ALA A 76 -13.13 -3.72 -1.85
N LEU A 77 -13.34 -3.04 -0.72
CA LEU A 77 -13.82 -3.62 0.53
C LEU A 77 -15.30 -3.33 0.82
N ASP A 78 -15.98 -2.58 -0.05
CA ASP A 78 -17.37 -2.12 0.11
C ASP A 78 -17.59 -1.34 1.43
N LEU A 79 -16.70 -0.38 1.70
CA LEU A 79 -16.66 0.46 2.92
C LEU A 79 -17.16 1.89 2.70
#